data_AF-D9SS69-F1
#
_entry.id   AF-D9SS69-F1
#
_cell.length_a   1.000
_cell.length_b   1.000
_cell.length_c   1.000
_cell.angle_alpha   90.00
_cell.angle_beta   90.00
_cell.angle_gamma   90.00
#
_symmetry.space_group_name_H-M   'P 1'
#
loop_
_entity.id
_entity.type
_entity.pdbx_description
1 polymer ?
#
loop_
_entity_poly.entity_id
_entity_poly.type
_entity_poly.pdbx_seq_one_letter_code
_entity_poly.pdbx_strand_id
1 'polypeptide(L)'
;MKKNILIITLVVSIGVVVAGVAMINSNSKDSSSAVVETVDSNKTTTDDTNSTDTNNTSSKASENTDNSTNNTDNTENSTPATNNNPSGETVSNPGQSSEVKASNESVSVAIGEVNGSVGSEIIVPVTITDTPKSGIGSCDFKVNYDTTALELIEITPGDVLVNPEANFSSSSDQNLGIASFLYLDNTFEKEAITKNGVFANIKFKVKDGATGAKEVAFKSIGAFTDNALSSHEVKTTNGKVNIN
;
A
#
# COMPACT_ATOMS: atom_id res chain seq x y z
N MET A 1 -38.21 -4.96 32.97
CA MET A 1 -36.99 -5.27 32.19
C MET A 1 -36.57 -4.01 31.46
N LYS A 2 -35.42 -3.42 31.81
CA LYS A 2 -34.91 -2.20 31.15
C LYS A 2 -34.32 -2.61 29.80
N LYS A 3 -34.81 -2.03 28.70
CA LYS A 3 -34.23 -2.23 27.37
C LYS A 3 -33.11 -1.21 27.19
N ASN A 4 -31.89 -1.70 27.02
CA ASN A 4 -30.75 -0.87 26.70
C ASN A 4 -30.73 -0.69 25.17
N ILE A 5 -30.89 0.55 24.72
CA ILE A 5 -30.79 0.93 23.31
C ILE A 5 -29.43 1.60 23.11
N LEU A 6 -28.62 1.04 22.22
CA LEU A 6 -27.32 1.56 21.80
C LEU A 6 -27.55 2.44 20.57
N ILE A 7 -27.31 3.75 20.70
CA ILE A 7 -27.34 4.69 19.56
C ILE A 7 -25.89 5.07 19.27
N ILE A 8 -25.37 4.63 18.13
CA ILE A 8 -24.03 5.01 17.65
C ILE A 8 -24.22 6.25 16.76
N THR A 9 -23.70 7.40 17.20
CA THR A 9 -23.68 8.62 16.39
C THR A 9 -22.27 8.81 15.85
N LEU A 10 -22.10 8.80 14.54
CA LEU A 10 -20.83 9.03 13.86
C LEU A 10 -20.69 10.52 13.58
N VAL A 11 -19.81 11.21 14.30
CA VAL A 11 -19.48 12.62 14.05
C VAL A 11 -18.20 12.66 13.24
N VAL A 12 -18.30 12.99 11.95
CA VAL A 12 -17.13 13.29 11.11
C VAL A 12 -16.76 14.76 11.36
N SER A 13 -15.87 14.99 12.32
CA SER A 13 -15.30 16.32 12.55
C SER A 13 -14.08 16.52 11.65
N ILE A 14 -14.27 17.28 10.57
CA ILE A 14 -13.20 17.95 9.85
C ILE A 14 -12.71 19.11 10.73
N GLY A 15 -11.41 19.11 11.05
CA GLY A 15 -10.71 20.29 11.59
C GLY A 15 -10.39 20.23 13.09
N VAL A 16 -9.09 20.06 13.37
CA VAL A 16 -8.30 20.39 14.57
C VAL A 16 -9.08 20.80 15.83
N VAL A 17 -8.96 20.02 16.91
CA VAL A 17 -9.26 20.48 18.28
C VAL A 17 -8.13 20.11 19.24
N VAL A 18 -7.66 21.15 19.93
CA VAL A 18 -6.65 21.19 21.00
C VAL A 18 -7.12 20.35 22.20
N ALA A 19 -6.26 19.48 22.73
CA ALA A 19 -6.53 18.73 23.95
C ALA A 19 -6.32 19.61 25.19
N GLY A 20 -7.41 20.00 25.85
CA GLY A 20 -7.43 20.44 27.25
C GLY A 20 -8.33 19.51 28.04
N VAL A 21 -7.81 18.89 29.10
CA VAL A 21 -8.59 18.03 30.01
C VAL A 21 -9.12 18.90 31.15
N ALA A 22 -10.43 19.10 31.21
CA ALA A 22 -11.11 19.65 32.39
C ALA A 22 -12.00 18.56 33.00
N MET A 23 -11.76 18.19 34.25
CA MET A 23 -12.66 17.34 35.02
C MET A 23 -13.76 18.20 35.64
N ILE A 24 -15.00 17.98 35.23
CA ILE A 24 -16.19 18.51 35.91
C ILE A 24 -16.82 17.35 36.69
N ASN A 25 -16.72 17.42 38.02
CA ASN A 25 -17.47 16.57 38.93
C ASN A 25 -18.65 17.38 39.46
N SER A 26 -19.89 16.92 39.27
CA SER A 26 -21.06 17.56 39.88
C SER A 26 -22.01 16.52 40.47
N ASN A 27 -22.13 16.57 41.80
CA ASN A 27 -23.18 15.92 42.58
C ASN A 27 -24.15 17.02 43.05
N SER A 28 -25.45 16.76 42.96
CA SER A 28 -26.54 17.72 43.14
C SER A 28 -26.60 18.41 44.51
N LYS A 29 -26.94 19.72 44.49
CA LYS A 29 -27.85 20.50 45.37
C LYS A 29 -27.25 21.89 45.60
N ASP A 30 -27.79 22.93 44.96
CA ASP A 30 -28.68 23.91 45.60
C ASP A 30 -29.05 25.02 44.59
N SER A 31 -30.13 25.70 44.92
CA SER A 31 -30.86 26.71 44.15
C SER A 31 -30.14 28.07 44.19
N SER A 32 -30.19 28.84 43.09
CA SER A 32 -30.58 30.27 43.08
C SER A 32 -30.05 31.03 41.85
N SER A 33 -31.02 31.69 41.18
CA SER A 33 -31.00 33.02 40.57
C SER A 33 -29.89 33.45 39.60
N ALA A 34 -30.37 33.86 38.42
CA ALA A 34 -29.69 34.58 37.34
C ALA A 34 -29.00 35.88 37.76
N VAL A 35 -27.93 36.24 37.02
CA VAL A 35 -27.66 37.61 36.54
C VAL A 35 -26.98 37.53 35.17
N VAL A 36 -27.52 38.31 34.24
CA VAL A 36 -27.01 38.66 32.91
C VAL A 36 -26.04 39.83 33.06
N GLU A 37 -24.86 39.81 32.42
CA GLU A 37 -24.29 41.03 31.83
C GLU A 37 -23.14 40.76 30.84
N THR A 38 -22.97 41.72 29.96
CA THR A 38 -22.40 41.73 28.62
C THR A 38 -20.96 42.26 28.54
N VAL A 39 -20.23 41.82 27.50
CA VAL A 39 -19.26 42.56 26.64
C VAL A 39 -18.25 43.51 27.31
N ASP A 40 -16.94 43.30 27.10
CA ASP A 40 -16.15 44.19 26.22
C ASP A 40 -14.74 43.68 25.89
N SER A 41 -14.26 44.18 24.75
CA SER A 41 -13.00 43.93 24.07
C SER A 41 -11.87 44.83 24.60
N ASN A 42 -10.66 44.56 24.10
CA ASN A 42 -9.53 45.47 23.91
C ASN A 42 -8.40 45.40 24.97
N LYS A 43 -7.19 44.98 24.54
CA LYS A 43 -6.01 45.87 24.37
C LYS A 43 -4.68 45.08 24.24
N THR A 44 -3.90 45.48 23.24
CA THR A 44 -2.55 45.03 22.86
C THR A 44 -1.43 45.76 23.63
N THR A 45 -0.22 45.20 23.59
CA THR A 45 1.15 45.79 23.84
C THR A 45 1.53 46.09 25.31
N THR A 46 2.75 45.84 25.83
CA THR A 46 4.12 45.58 25.31
C THR A 46 5.06 45.10 26.45
N ASP A 47 6.06 44.29 26.09
CA ASP A 47 7.47 44.15 26.53
C ASP A 47 7.99 44.29 27.99
N ASP A 48 8.91 43.35 28.27
CA ASP A 48 10.13 43.38 29.13
C ASP A 48 9.98 43.58 30.65
N THR A 49 10.71 42.92 31.56
CA THR A 49 11.91 42.06 31.55
C THR A 49 12.06 41.31 32.90
N ASN A 50 12.78 40.17 32.85
CA ASN A 50 13.71 39.60 33.85
C ASN A 50 13.18 38.99 35.18
N SER A 51 13.45 37.69 35.39
CA SER A 51 14.55 37.21 36.27
C SER A 51 14.53 35.68 36.50
N THR A 52 15.67 35.03 36.17
CA THR A 52 16.40 33.94 36.86
C THR A 52 15.68 32.59 37.14
N ASP A 53 16.28 31.41 36.96
CA ASP A 53 17.69 31.01 36.97
C ASP A 53 17.87 29.58 36.41
N THR A 54 19.02 29.34 35.76
CA THR A 54 19.92 28.15 35.71
C THR A 54 19.34 26.70 35.68
N ASN A 55 19.84 25.70 34.92
CA ASN A 55 21.20 25.38 34.48
C ASN A 55 21.22 24.33 33.33
N ASN A 56 22.23 24.49 32.48
CA ASN A 56 22.78 23.67 31.39
C ASN A 56 23.05 22.18 31.72
N THR A 57 22.79 21.22 30.82
CA THR A 57 23.76 20.12 30.56
C THR A 57 23.64 19.50 29.15
N SER A 58 24.80 19.46 28.48
CA SER A 58 25.14 18.80 27.22
C SER A 58 25.18 17.26 27.31
N SER A 59 24.92 16.65 26.15
CA SER A 59 25.22 15.27 25.73
C SER A 59 26.65 14.78 26.02
N LYS A 60 26.79 13.51 26.44
CA LYS A 60 27.67 12.46 25.88
C LYS A 60 27.50 11.09 26.58
N ALA A 61 27.84 10.04 25.82
CA ALA A 61 27.72 8.60 26.07
C ALA A 61 28.51 8.03 27.26
N SER A 62 28.11 6.84 27.77
CA SER A 62 29.01 5.74 28.17
C SER A 62 28.25 4.44 28.47
N GLU A 63 29.02 3.35 28.48
CA GLU A 63 28.76 1.92 28.32
C GLU A 63 28.23 1.11 29.53
N ASN A 64 27.66 -0.05 29.20
CA ASN A 64 27.84 -1.42 29.73
C ASN A 64 27.87 -1.71 31.26
N THR A 65 27.19 -2.79 31.67
CA THR A 65 27.71 -3.69 32.71
C THR A 65 27.13 -5.11 32.62
N ASP A 66 28.02 -6.03 33.00
CA ASP A 66 28.15 -7.47 32.80
C ASP A 66 27.61 -8.28 34.01
N ASN A 67 27.38 -9.60 33.85
CA ASN A 67 27.42 -10.56 34.97
C ASN A 67 27.74 -12.03 34.54
N SER A 68 29.04 -12.31 34.39
CA SER A 68 29.90 -13.43 34.85
C SER A 68 29.39 -14.83 35.35
N THR A 69 30.02 -15.87 34.75
CA THR A 69 30.72 -17.11 35.26
C THR A 69 30.00 -18.24 36.06
N ASN A 70 30.34 -19.56 35.99
CA ASN A 70 31.67 -20.24 35.96
C ASN A 70 31.67 -21.78 35.61
N ASN A 71 32.74 -22.24 34.89
CA ASN A 71 33.61 -23.49 34.95
C ASN A 71 33.06 -24.96 34.87
N THR A 72 33.68 -26.03 34.30
CA THR A 72 35.11 -26.48 34.13
C THR A 72 35.32 -27.70 33.16
N ASP A 73 36.50 -27.79 32.52
CA ASP A 73 37.38 -28.94 32.07
C ASP A 73 36.87 -30.09 31.14
N ASN A 74 37.61 -30.70 30.19
CA ASN A 74 39.03 -31.10 30.18
C ASN A 74 39.61 -31.48 28.77
N THR A 75 40.84 -31.04 28.49
CA THR A 75 42.03 -31.59 27.73
C THR A 75 42.05 -32.31 26.34
N GLU A 76 42.79 -31.67 25.41
CA GLU A 76 43.99 -32.05 24.58
C GLU A 76 44.08 -33.31 23.68
N ASN A 77 44.52 -33.12 22.41
CA ASN A 77 45.88 -33.48 21.91
C ASN A 77 46.13 -32.98 20.44
N SER A 78 47.40 -32.71 20.11
CA SER A 78 47.98 -31.91 19.00
C SER A 78 48.42 -32.71 17.76
N THR A 79 48.52 -32.09 16.56
CA THR A 79 49.76 -31.94 15.73
C THR A 79 49.54 -31.16 14.39
N PRO A 80 50.60 -30.59 13.76
CA PRO A 80 50.56 -29.37 12.93
C PRO A 80 50.53 -29.53 11.39
N ALA A 81 50.16 -28.43 10.73
CA ALA A 81 49.99 -28.25 9.28
C ALA A 81 51.25 -28.44 8.41
N THR A 82 51.06 -28.91 7.18
CA THR A 82 51.98 -28.68 6.06
C THR A 82 51.19 -28.38 4.79
N ASN A 83 51.46 -27.21 4.22
CA ASN A 83 50.93 -26.68 2.97
C ASN A 83 51.71 -27.27 1.80
N ASN A 84 51.03 -27.90 0.83
CA ASN A 84 51.53 -28.17 -0.52
C ASN A 84 50.34 -28.21 -1.50
N ASN A 85 50.13 -27.12 -2.24
CA ASN A 85 49.36 -27.08 -3.49
C ASN A 85 50.29 -27.58 -4.62
N PRO A 86 49.84 -28.42 -5.58
CA PRO A 86 49.27 -27.82 -6.80
C PRO A 86 48.13 -28.61 -7.47
N SER A 87 47.21 -27.81 -8.02
CA SER A 87 46.56 -27.96 -9.32
C SER A 87 45.28 -28.81 -9.43
N GLY A 88 44.17 -28.09 -9.64
CA GLY A 88 43.18 -28.49 -10.63
C GLY A 88 41.75 -28.71 -10.14
N GLU A 89 41.14 -27.73 -9.45
CA GLU A 89 39.67 -27.71 -9.33
C GLU A 89 39.11 -26.44 -9.97
N THR A 90 38.37 -26.64 -11.05
CA THR A 90 37.54 -25.62 -11.67
C THR A 90 36.44 -25.23 -10.69
N VAL A 91 36.57 -24.07 -10.06
CA VAL A 91 35.48 -23.42 -9.33
C VAL A 91 34.44 -22.99 -10.36
N SER A 92 33.37 -23.77 -10.54
CA SER A 92 32.18 -23.32 -11.24
C SER A 92 31.49 -22.26 -10.39
N ASN A 93 31.67 -21.00 -10.78
CA ASN A 93 30.90 -19.86 -10.31
C ASN A 93 29.40 -20.11 -10.61
N PRO A 94 28.45 -20.07 -9.64
CA PRO A 94 27.03 -20.08 -9.95
C PRO A 94 26.60 -18.67 -10.35
N GLY A 95 27.19 -18.15 -11.42
CA GLY A 95 26.65 -17.05 -12.20
C GLY A 95 25.79 -17.60 -13.33
N GLN A 96 24.79 -18.43 -13.00
CA GLN A 96 23.82 -18.85 -13.99
C GLN A 96 22.84 -17.69 -14.17
N SER A 97 23.17 -16.81 -15.12
CA SER A 97 22.17 -16.01 -15.81
C SER A 97 21.16 -17.00 -16.38
N SER A 98 20.03 -17.16 -15.69
CA SER A 98 18.89 -17.88 -16.24
C SER A 98 18.43 -17.05 -17.41
N GLU A 99 18.75 -17.49 -18.63
CA GLU A 99 18.11 -16.95 -19.82
C GLU A 99 16.60 -17.12 -19.61
N VAL A 100 15.90 -16.01 -19.47
CA VAL A 100 14.44 -16.00 -19.44
C VAL A 100 13.98 -16.60 -20.76
N LYS A 101 13.52 -17.85 -20.72
CA LYS A 101 13.01 -18.55 -21.89
C LYS A 101 11.73 -17.85 -22.33
N ALA A 102 11.83 -17.00 -23.34
CA ALA A 102 10.67 -16.36 -23.94
C ALA A 102 9.78 -17.43 -24.60
N SER A 103 8.48 -17.35 -24.34
CA SER A 103 7.47 -18.08 -25.11
C SER A 103 7.18 -17.33 -26.42
N ASN A 104 6.68 -18.05 -27.43
CA ASN A 104 6.22 -17.44 -28.68
C ASN A 104 4.75 -16.98 -28.61
N GLU A 105 4.12 -17.07 -27.43
CA GLU A 105 2.73 -16.69 -27.21
C GLU A 105 2.68 -15.31 -26.54
N SER A 106 1.86 -14.41 -27.09
CA SER A 106 1.65 -13.06 -26.53
C SER A 106 0.34 -13.00 -25.75
N VAL A 107 0.32 -12.29 -24.64
CA VAL A 107 -0.89 -11.93 -23.88
C VAL A 107 -1.38 -10.55 -24.31
N SER A 108 -2.68 -10.37 -24.46
CA SER A 108 -3.29 -9.07 -24.71
C SER A 108 -4.00 -8.57 -23.45
N VAL A 109 -3.58 -7.41 -22.92
CA VAL A 109 -4.15 -6.79 -21.71
C VAL A 109 -4.74 -5.43 -22.06
N ALA A 110 -6.03 -5.24 -21.80
CA ALA A 110 -6.75 -4.03 -22.20
C ALA A 110 -7.51 -3.41 -21.02
N ILE A 111 -7.42 -2.09 -20.89
CA ILE A 111 -8.22 -1.29 -19.97
C ILE A 111 -9.48 -0.84 -20.71
N GLY A 112 -10.65 -0.98 -20.09
CA GLY A 112 -11.94 -0.70 -20.71
C GLY A 112 -12.16 0.78 -21.04
N GLU A 113 -12.99 1.01 -22.06
CA GLU A 113 -13.60 2.31 -22.32
C GLU A 113 -15.02 2.34 -21.74
N VAL A 114 -15.31 3.36 -20.92
CA VAL A 114 -16.60 3.49 -20.23
C VAL A 114 -17.13 4.91 -20.30
N ASN A 115 -18.44 5.05 -20.11
CA ASN A 115 -19.09 6.35 -19.96
C ASN A 115 -19.41 6.59 -18.49
N GLY A 116 -19.28 7.83 -18.03
CA GLY A 116 -19.65 8.25 -16.68
C GLY A 116 -20.24 9.64 -16.68
N SER A 117 -21.00 9.95 -15.62
CA SER A 117 -21.45 11.31 -15.35
C SER A 117 -20.80 11.82 -14.07
N VAL A 118 -20.71 13.15 -13.95
CA VAL A 118 -20.20 13.79 -12.74
C VAL A 118 -20.93 13.26 -11.50
N GLY A 119 -20.16 12.94 -10.45
CA GLY A 119 -20.70 12.39 -9.21
C GLY A 119 -21.11 10.91 -9.27
N SER A 120 -20.99 10.23 -10.41
CA SER A 120 -21.27 8.79 -10.51
C SER A 120 -20.07 7.94 -10.11
N GLU A 121 -20.34 6.71 -9.64
CA GLU A 121 -19.34 5.65 -9.56
C GLU A 121 -19.38 4.82 -10.83
N ILE A 122 -18.22 4.58 -11.42
CA ILE A 122 -18.02 3.82 -12.64
C ILE A 122 -17.02 2.69 -12.39
N ILE A 123 -17.13 1.62 -13.17
CA ILE A 123 -16.21 0.48 -13.12
C ILE A 123 -15.48 0.40 -14.45
N VAL A 124 -14.16 0.54 -14.41
CA VAL A 124 -13.27 0.36 -15.56
C VAL A 124 -12.63 -1.03 -15.45
N PRO A 125 -13.01 -2.00 -16.30
CA PRO A 125 -12.43 -3.34 -16.25
C PRO A 125 -11.03 -3.34 -16.87
N VAL A 126 -10.13 -4.14 -16.31
CA VAL A 126 -8.89 -4.58 -16.96
C VAL A 126 -9.10 -6.01 -17.41
N THR A 127 -8.90 -6.29 -18.69
CA THR A 127 -9.21 -7.58 -19.31
C THR A 127 -7.95 -8.24 -19.83
N ILE A 128 -7.89 -9.57 -19.71
CA ILE A 128 -6.90 -10.42 -20.33
C ILE A 128 -7.57 -11.19 -21.47
N THR A 129 -6.92 -11.16 -22.62
CA THR A 129 -7.27 -11.92 -23.82
C THR A 129 -6.01 -12.57 -24.40
N ASP A 130 -6.18 -13.50 -25.33
CA ASP A 130 -5.09 -14.31 -25.87
C ASP A 130 -4.28 -15.01 -24.76
N THR A 131 -4.97 -15.56 -23.74
CA THR A 131 -4.28 -16.25 -22.63
C THR A 131 -3.42 -17.40 -23.17
N PRO A 132 -2.12 -17.45 -22.83
CA PRO A 132 -1.22 -18.52 -23.24
C PRO A 132 -1.70 -19.88 -22.77
N LYS A 133 -1.40 -20.93 -23.53
CA LYS A 133 -1.75 -22.31 -23.15
C LYS A 133 -1.04 -22.77 -21.87
N SER A 134 0.15 -22.23 -21.61
CA SER A 134 0.90 -22.43 -20.37
C SER A 134 0.27 -21.72 -19.16
N GLY A 135 -0.71 -20.85 -19.39
CA GLY A 135 -1.30 -20.00 -18.37
C GLY A 135 -0.38 -18.85 -17.94
N ILE A 136 -0.93 -17.95 -17.14
CA ILE A 136 -0.19 -16.85 -16.50
C ILE A 136 -0.13 -17.16 -15.02
N GLY A 137 1.05 -17.57 -14.56
CA GLY A 137 1.35 -17.87 -13.16
C GLY A 137 1.68 -16.62 -12.35
N SER A 138 2.27 -15.60 -12.98
CA SER A 138 2.54 -14.32 -12.32
C SER A 138 2.37 -13.17 -13.30
N CYS A 139 1.82 -12.05 -12.83
CA CYS A 139 1.91 -10.80 -13.54
C CYS A 139 1.90 -9.56 -12.65
N ASP A 140 2.61 -8.52 -13.05
CA ASP A 140 2.55 -7.21 -12.41
C ASP A 140 2.48 -6.06 -13.43
N PHE A 141 1.72 -5.02 -13.09
CA PHE A 141 1.64 -3.80 -13.89
C PHE A 141 1.11 -2.61 -13.09
N LYS A 142 1.23 -1.42 -13.65
CA LYS A 142 0.70 -0.18 -13.09
C LYS A 142 -0.15 0.55 -14.10
N VAL A 143 -1.23 1.15 -13.61
CA VAL A 143 -2.15 1.98 -14.36
C VAL A 143 -2.10 3.40 -13.81
N ASN A 144 -2.09 4.41 -14.68
CA ASN A 144 -2.27 5.81 -14.31
C ASN A 144 -3.67 6.33 -14.67
N TYR A 145 -4.16 7.28 -13.89
CA TYR A 145 -5.42 7.99 -14.10
C TYR A 145 -5.30 9.47 -13.70
N ASP A 146 -6.19 10.31 -14.22
CA ASP A 146 -6.25 11.74 -13.90
C ASP A 146 -6.94 11.97 -12.55
N THR A 147 -6.17 12.31 -11.52
CA THR A 147 -6.65 12.55 -10.15
C THR A 147 -7.48 13.82 -10.01
N THR A 148 -7.43 14.73 -10.98
CA THR A 148 -8.28 15.93 -10.98
C THR A 148 -9.71 15.60 -11.38
N ALA A 149 -9.91 14.49 -12.12
CA ALA A 149 -11.20 14.07 -12.65
C ALA A 149 -11.76 12.80 -11.99
N LEU A 150 -10.89 11.91 -11.55
CA LEU A 150 -11.27 10.59 -11.03
C LEU A 150 -10.68 10.39 -9.63
N GLU A 151 -11.48 9.83 -8.73
CA GLU A 151 -11.06 9.32 -7.43
C GLU A 151 -11.18 7.81 -7.44
N LEU A 152 -10.09 7.09 -7.20
CA LEU A 152 -10.12 5.63 -7.10
C LEU A 152 -10.72 5.22 -5.75
N ILE A 153 -11.84 4.49 -5.81
CA ILE A 153 -12.58 4.05 -4.62
C ILE A 153 -12.11 2.66 -4.17
N GLU A 154 -12.06 1.71 -5.11
CA GLU A 154 -11.61 0.35 -4.84
C GLU A 154 -11.11 -0.34 -6.10
N ILE A 155 -10.32 -1.40 -5.89
CA ILE A 155 -9.95 -2.37 -6.92
C ILE A 155 -10.46 -3.72 -6.44
N THR A 156 -11.20 -4.42 -7.29
CA THR A 156 -11.69 -5.77 -7.00
C THR A 156 -11.14 -6.78 -7.99
N PRO A 157 -10.87 -8.03 -7.56
CA PRO A 157 -10.42 -9.08 -8.48
C PRO A 157 -11.48 -9.38 -9.52
N GLY A 158 -11.04 -9.69 -10.74
CA GLY A 158 -11.90 -10.14 -11.82
C GLY A 158 -12.14 -11.65 -11.79
N ASP A 159 -12.98 -12.12 -12.71
CA ASP A 159 -13.49 -13.49 -12.74
C ASP A 159 -12.47 -14.53 -13.24
N VAL A 160 -11.39 -14.10 -13.88
CA VAL A 160 -10.33 -15.01 -14.36
C VAL A 160 -9.33 -15.42 -13.28
N LEU A 161 -9.34 -14.73 -12.13
CA LEU A 161 -8.40 -15.00 -11.04
C LEU A 161 -8.85 -16.22 -10.24
N VAL A 162 -7.92 -17.13 -9.99
CA VAL A 162 -8.14 -18.29 -9.13
C VAL A 162 -7.64 -17.96 -7.73
N ASN A 163 -8.49 -18.20 -6.72
CA ASN A 163 -8.17 -17.93 -5.31
C ASN A 163 -7.61 -16.51 -5.06
N PRO A 164 -8.31 -15.44 -5.50
CA PRO A 164 -7.75 -14.09 -5.50
C PRO A 164 -7.41 -13.57 -4.09
N GLU A 165 -8.07 -14.04 -3.04
CA GLU A 165 -7.75 -13.68 -1.65
C GLU A 165 -6.31 -14.05 -1.25
N ALA A 166 -5.73 -15.07 -1.88
CA ALA A 166 -4.33 -15.46 -1.68
C ALA A 166 -3.39 -14.89 -2.77
N ASN A 167 -3.86 -14.84 -4.02
CA ASN A 167 -3.00 -14.66 -5.18
C ASN A 167 -3.01 -13.24 -5.77
N PHE A 168 -4.01 -12.41 -5.43
CA PHE A 168 -4.17 -11.08 -5.98
C PHE A 168 -3.87 -9.99 -4.94
N SER A 169 -3.04 -9.03 -5.32
CA SER A 169 -2.79 -7.84 -4.53
C SER A 169 -2.91 -6.60 -5.41
N SER A 170 -3.44 -5.53 -4.82
CA SER A 170 -3.47 -4.23 -5.46
C SER A 170 -3.20 -3.13 -4.44
N SER A 171 -2.69 -2.01 -4.92
CA SER A 171 -2.49 -0.80 -4.12
C SER A 171 -2.67 0.44 -4.98
N SER A 172 -2.92 1.58 -4.35
CA SER A 172 -3.07 2.85 -5.05
C SER A 172 -2.31 3.97 -4.37
N ASP A 173 -1.67 4.83 -5.17
CA ASP A 173 -1.22 6.15 -4.76
C ASP A 173 -2.17 7.18 -5.37
N GLN A 174 -3.09 7.70 -4.56
CA GLN A 174 -4.11 8.66 -4.99
C GLN A 174 -3.52 10.06 -5.30
N ASN A 175 -2.36 10.39 -4.73
CA ASN A 175 -1.71 11.67 -5.03
C ASN A 175 -1.06 11.64 -6.41
N LEU A 176 -0.45 10.51 -6.76
CA LEU A 176 0.19 10.32 -8.06
C LEU A 176 -0.74 9.78 -9.14
N GLY A 177 -1.96 9.37 -8.79
CA GLY A 177 -2.92 8.79 -9.74
C GLY A 177 -2.46 7.43 -10.26
N ILE A 178 -1.92 6.57 -9.40
CA ILE A 178 -1.37 5.27 -9.77
C ILE A 178 -2.14 4.16 -9.07
N ALA A 179 -2.53 3.13 -9.83
CA ALA A 179 -2.96 1.83 -9.32
C ALA A 179 -1.90 0.78 -9.69
N SER A 180 -1.47 -0.03 -8.73
CA SER A 180 -0.52 -1.13 -8.94
C SER A 180 -1.22 -2.46 -8.73
N PHE A 181 -0.89 -3.45 -9.56
CA PHE A 181 -1.50 -4.77 -9.58
C PHE A 181 -0.42 -5.84 -9.54
N LEU A 182 -0.65 -6.88 -8.75
CA LEU A 182 0.15 -8.09 -8.69
C LEU A 182 -0.78 -9.29 -8.64
N TYR A 183 -0.51 -10.28 -9.50
CA TYR A 183 -1.03 -11.63 -9.38
C TYR A 183 0.12 -12.60 -9.28
N LEU A 184 0.02 -13.57 -8.36
CA LEU A 184 0.96 -14.66 -8.22
C LEU A 184 0.19 -15.93 -7.81
N ASP A 185 0.24 -16.97 -8.65
CA ASP A 185 -0.13 -18.32 -8.27
C ASP A 185 0.86 -18.82 -7.19
N ASN A 186 0.47 -18.71 -5.92
CA ASN A 186 1.31 -19.13 -4.79
C ASN A 186 1.54 -20.64 -4.74
N THR A 187 0.77 -21.43 -5.48
CA THR A 187 0.98 -22.87 -5.59
C THR A 187 2.05 -23.22 -6.62
N PHE A 188 2.40 -22.27 -7.50
CA PHE A 188 3.29 -22.47 -8.65
C PHE A 188 2.86 -23.61 -9.58
N GLU A 189 1.59 -24.05 -9.53
CA GLU A 189 1.11 -25.20 -10.31
C GLU A 189 -0.34 -25.07 -10.78
N LYS A 190 -1.30 -24.76 -9.89
CA LYS A 190 -2.72 -25.05 -10.10
C LYS A 190 -3.62 -23.83 -10.26
N GLU A 191 -3.12 -22.66 -9.95
CA GLU A 191 -3.91 -21.43 -9.86
C GLU A 191 -3.49 -20.40 -10.92
N ALA A 192 -2.77 -20.81 -11.97
CA ALA A 192 -2.50 -19.94 -13.11
C ALA A 192 -3.79 -19.46 -13.80
N ILE A 193 -3.77 -18.23 -14.31
CA ILE A 193 -4.84 -17.70 -15.15
C ILE A 193 -4.81 -18.42 -16.50
N THR A 194 -5.87 -19.15 -16.83
CA THR A 194 -5.93 -20.03 -18.02
C THR A 194 -7.08 -19.68 -18.97
N LYS A 195 -7.78 -18.57 -18.72
CA LYS A 195 -8.95 -18.12 -19.49
C LYS A 195 -8.90 -16.62 -19.75
N ASN A 196 -9.45 -16.23 -20.88
CA ASN A 196 -9.76 -14.83 -21.18
C ASN A 196 -10.88 -14.34 -20.25
N GLY A 197 -10.88 -13.04 -19.95
CA GLY A 197 -11.91 -12.39 -19.15
C GLY A 197 -11.40 -11.19 -18.37
N VAL A 198 -12.10 -10.82 -17.30
CA VAL A 198 -11.73 -9.66 -16.48
C VAL A 198 -10.67 -10.09 -15.47
N PHE A 199 -9.54 -9.39 -15.48
CA PHE A 199 -8.46 -9.54 -14.51
C PHE A 199 -8.75 -8.77 -13.22
N ALA A 200 -9.19 -7.51 -13.34
CA ALA A 200 -9.54 -6.66 -12.21
C ALA A 200 -10.56 -5.60 -12.63
N ASN A 201 -11.32 -5.09 -11.67
CA ASN A 201 -12.25 -3.98 -11.85
C ASN A 201 -11.77 -2.79 -11.02
N ILE A 202 -11.52 -1.65 -11.67
CA ILE A 202 -11.14 -0.40 -11.00
C ILE A 202 -12.39 0.46 -10.85
N LYS A 203 -12.85 0.66 -9.63
CA LYS A 203 -13.98 1.55 -9.36
C LYS A 203 -13.46 2.98 -9.16
N PHE A 204 -13.98 3.91 -9.96
CA PHE A 204 -13.74 5.33 -9.80
C PHE A 204 -15.02 6.07 -9.42
N LYS A 205 -14.89 7.11 -8.61
CA LYS A 205 -15.85 8.19 -8.50
C LYS A 205 -15.43 9.30 -9.47
N VAL A 206 -16.36 9.77 -10.30
CA VAL A 206 -16.14 10.93 -11.16
C VAL A 206 -16.33 12.20 -10.34
N LYS A 207 -15.28 13.03 -10.25
CA LYS A 207 -15.27 14.25 -9.45
C LYS A 207 -16.12 15.37 -10.07
N ASP A 208 -16.56 16.28 -9.22
CA ASP A 208 -17.27 17.49 -9.66
C ASP A 208 -16.41 18.34 -10.60
N GLY A 209 -17.04 18.88 -11.65
CA GLY A 209 -16.38 19.70 -12.66
C GLY A 209 -15.54 18.92 -13.70
N ALA A 210 -15.41 17.60 -13.56
CA ALA A 210 -14.75 16.77 -14.55
C ALA A 210 -15.57 16.73 -15.86
N THR A 211 -14.88 16.80 -17.01
CA THR A 211 -15.53 16.79 -18.33
C THR A 211 -14.65 16.11 -19.38
N GLY A 212 -15.27 15.64 -20.46
CA GLY A 212 -14.58 15.11 -21.63
C GLY A 212 -13.94 13.74 -21.39
N ALA A 213 -13.07 13.34 -22.32
CA ALA A 213 -12.36 12.07 -22.25
C ALA A 213 -11.18 12.15 -21.28
N LYS A 214 -11.10 11.17 -20.37
CA LYS A 214 -9.99 10.97 -19.43
C LYS A 214 -9.36 9.62 -19.71
N GLU A 215 -8.11 9.62 -20.15
CA GLU A 215 -7.37 8.38 -20.41
C GLU A 215 -7.08 7.64 -19.10
N VAL A 216 -7.23 6.32 -19.14
CA VAL A 216 -6.76 5.41 -18.08
C VAL A 216 -5.75 4.48 -18.75
N ALA A 217 -4.47 4.69 -18.47
CA ALA A 217 -3.39 4.15 -19.28
C ALA A 217 -2.48 3.22 -18.49
N PHE A 218 -1.81 2.30 -19.18
CA PHE A 218 -0.70 1.57 -18.56
C PHE A 218 0.47 2.51 -18.35
N LYS A 219 0.86 2.67 -17.08
CA LYS A 219 2.07 3.41 -16.69
C LYS A 219 3.32 2.56 -16.90
N SER A 220 3.24 1.28 -16.57
CA SER A 220 4.32 0.31 -16.75
C SER A 220 3.75 -1.09 -16.79
N ILE A 221 4.36 -1.94 -17.61
CA ILE A 221 4.13 -3.38 -17.64
C ILE A 221 5.34 -4.06 -17.03
N GLY A 222 5.11 -4.92 -16.04
CA GLY A 222 6.11 -5.77 -15.45
C GLY A 222 6.20 -7.11 -16.17
N ALA A 223 6.53 -8.16 -15.42
CA ALA A 223 6.65 -9.50 -16.01
C ALA A 223 5.26 -10.13 -16.16
N PHE A 224 5.06 -10.92 -17.22
CA PHE A 224 3.95 -11.86 -17.34
C PHE A 224 4.60 -13.22 -17.61
N THR A 225 4.50 -14.15 -16.66
CA THR A 225 5.17 -15.45 -16.76
C THR A 225 4.20 -16.58 -16.52
N ASP A 226 4.48 -17.74 -17.10
CA ASP A 226 3.87 -19.00 -16.66
C ASP A 226 4.47 -19.46 -15.31
N ASN A 227 3.96 -20.58 -14.80
CA ASN A 227 4.45 -21.20 -13.57
C ASN A 227 5.87 -21.79 -13.70
N ALA A 228 6.37 -21.95 -14.92
CA ALA A 228 7.75 -22.34 -15.21
C ALA A 228 8.69 -21.13 -15.38
N LEU A 229 8.21 -19.92 -15.04
CA LEU A 229 8.94 -18.64 -15.17
C LEU A 229 9.31 -18.26 -16.61
N SER A 230 8.65 -18.86 -17.60
CA SER A 230 8.80 -18.45 -19.00
C SER A 230 8.00 -17.17 -19.24
N SER A 231 8.64 -16.14 -19.78
CA SER A 231 7.97 -14.86 -20.05
C SER A 231 7.10 -14.93 -21.30
N HIS A 232 6.01 -14.16 -21.24
CA HIS A 232 5.13 -13.88 -22.37
C HIS A 232 5.32 -12.44 -22.82
N GLU A 233 5.29 -12.23 -24.15
CA GLU A 233 5.15 -10.88 -24.70
C GLU A 233 3.79 -10.31 -24.29
N VAL A 234 3.73 -9.02 -23.96
CA VAL A 234 2.49 -8.35 -23.53
C VAL A 234 2.13 -7.24 -24.50
N LYS A 235 0.93 -7.33 -25.07
CA LYS A 235 0.30 -6.27 -25.86
C LYS A 235 -0.69 -5.53 -25.00
N THR A 236 -0.63 -4.20 -25.02
CA THR A 236 -1.47 -3.35 -24.19
C THR A 236 -2.43 -2.52 -25.01
N THR A 237 -3.59 -2.23 -24.42
CA THR A 237 -4.53 -1.22 -24.94
C THR A 237 -5.01 -0.35 -23.79
N ASN A 238 -4.71 0.95 -23.87
CA ASN A 238 -5.17 1.93 -22.89
C ASN A 238 -6.70 2.09 -22.97
N GLY A 239 -7.29 2.45 -21.84
CA GLY A 239 -8.71 2.68 -21.68
C GLY A 239 -9.04 4.16 -21.57
N LYS A 240 -10.32 4.43 -21.34
CA LYS A 240 -10.83 5.80 -21.32
C LYS A 240 -12.13 5.89 -20.53
N VAL A 241 -12.30 6.99 -19.81
CA VAL A 241 -13.58 7.40 -19.22
C VAL A 241 -14.08 8.60 -20.00
N ASN A 242 -15.23 8.45 -20.66
CA ASN A 242 -15.93 9.55 -21.34
C ASN A 242 -16.92 10.17 -20.35
N ILE A 243 -16.66 11.42 -19.93
CA ILE A 243 -17.46 12.12 -18.93
C ILE A 243 -18.44 13.07 -19.61
N ASN A 244 -19.75 12.82 -19.43
CA ASN A 244 -20.87 13.58 -19.99
C ASN A 244 -21.75 14.21 -18.91
#